data_AF-A0A124H8H0-F1
#
_entry.id   AF-A0A124H8H0-F1
#
_cell.length_a   1.000
_cell.length_b   1.000
_cell.length_c   1.000
_cell.angle_alpha   90.00
_cell.angle_beta   90.00
_cell.angle_gamma   90.00
#
_symmetry.space_group_name_H-M   'P 1'
#
loop_
_entity.id
_entity.type
_entity.pdbx_description
1 polymer ?
#
loop_
_entity_poly.entity_id
_entity_poly.type
_entity_poly.pdbx_seq_one_letter_code
_entity_poly.pdbx_strand_id
1 'polypeptide(L)'
;MCVSGYRVDQTRLGSTPSHWRNRTGPSPAHREELLLMLYSSLLGDPFCWATQQDGRMIHDIVPIQGHEHEQLGSSSEALLTWHTEDAFHPLRGDFLSFACLRNPYGAATTVGYADELRLPDDLREVLFQERFVICPDESHLGKNNSRPTAGAFDTIERMQTDPDRVAVLFGDPEQPYLRADPYFMRVDDEDDEARLALDALVKAMDEVMFDVVLESGDFCFLDNFRVVHGRKPFKARHDGTDRWLKRINVTGDLRKSRAARDARAVRASR
;
A
#
# COMPACT_ATOMS: atom_id res chain seq x y z
N MET A 1 -12.11 8.23 0.50
CA MET A 1 -12.45 9.68 0.60
C MET A 1 -11.36 10.50 -0.09
N CYS A 2 -11.70 11.58 -0.79
CA CYS A 2 -10.72 12.51 -1.35
C CYS A 2 -11.01 13.94 -0.89
N VAL A 3 -9.98 14.67 -0.46
CA VAL A 3 -10.04 16.10 -0.13
C VAL A 3 -9.20 16.85 -1.17
N SER A 4 -9.88 17.66 -1.97
CA SER A 4 -9.29 18.34 -3.14
C SER A 4 -9.17 19.84 -2.95
N GLY A 5 -8.37 20.49 -3.80
CA GLY A 5 -8.28 21.94 -3.89
C GLY A 5 -7.15 22.60 -3.09
N TYR A 6 -6.29 21.82 -2.43
CA TYR A 6 -5.06 22.36 -1.84
C TYR A 6 -4.11 22.82 -2.94
N ARG A 7 -3.52 24.01 -2.81
CA ARG A 7 -2.58 24.54 -3.82
C ARG A 7 -1.15 24.14 -3.48
N VAL A 8 -0.60 23.20 -4.23
CA VAL A 8 0.82 22.84 -4.14
C VAL A 8 1.66 23.86 -4.91
N ASP A 9 2.53 24.57 -4.20
CA ASP A 9 3.51 25.48 -4.79
C ASP A 9 4.58 24.67 -5.55
N GLN A 10 4.42 24.56 -6.87
CA GLN A 10 5.29 23.78 -7.74
C GLN A 10 6.72 24.32 -7.81
N THR A 11 6.89 25.64 -7.66
CA THR A 11 8.20 26.27 -7.67
C THR A 11 8.98 25.93 -6.42
N ARG A 12 8.36 26.00 -5.23
CA ARG A 12 8.97 25.55 -3.97
C ARG A 12 9.20 24.05 -3.95
N LEU A 13 8.23 23.27 -4.45
CA LEU A 13 8.31 21.80 -4.47
C LEU A 13 9.54 21.33 -5.26
N GLY A 14 9.88 22.05 -6.34
CA GLY A 14 11.03 21.75 -7.17
C GLY A 14 10.87 20.45 -7.96
N SER A 15 11.99 19.87 -8.36
CA SER A 15 12.04 18.63 -9.14
C SER A 15 11.61 17.42 -8.32
N THR A 16 10.85 16.52 -8.94
CA THR A 16 10.57 15.18 -8.44
C THR A 16 11.90 14.46 -8.22
N PRO A 17 12.17 13.91 -7.03
CA PRO A 17 13.43 13.23 -6.75
C PRO A 17 13.54 11.94 -7.58
N SER A 18 14.73 11.65 -8.10
CA SER A 18 15.00 10.41 -8.88
C SER A 18 14.95 9.13 -8.03
N HIS A 19 15.04 9.26 -6.71
CA HIS A 19 14.93 8.16 -5.76
C HIS A 19 14.53 8.69 -4.38
N TRP A 20 13.73 7.93 -3.63
CA TRP A 20 13.40 8.26 -2.23
C TRP A 20 14.63 8.39 -1.32
N ARG A 21 15.77 7.76 -1.66
CA ARG A 21 17.05 7.85 -0.91
C ARG A 21 17.67 9.24 -0.98
N ASN A 22 17.38 10.01 -2.04
CA ASN A 22 18.06 11.26 -2.38
C ASN A 22 17.58 12.46 -1.54
N ARG A 23 17.25 12.26 -0.26
CA ARG A 23 16.96 13.36 0.68
C ARG A 23 18.23 13.81 1.39
N THR A 24 18.68 15.02 1.09
CA THR A 24 19.84 15.67 1.72
C THR A 24 19.44 16.74 2.76
N GLY A 25 18.14 16.96 2.99
CA GLY A 25 17.60 17.93 3.94
C GLY A 25 16.10 17.76 4.18
N PRO A 26 15.45 18.72 4.86
CA PRO A 26 13.99 18.75 5.00
C PRO A 26 13.30 18.65 3.63
N SER A 27 12.18 17.92 3.55
CA SER A 27 11.48 17.75 2.28
C SER A 27 11.06 19.11 1.71
N PRO A 28 11.23 19.38 0.40
CA PRO A 28 10.64 20.58 -0.19
C PRO A 28 9.09 20.54 -0.11
N ALA A 29 8.52 19.34 0.07
CA ALA A 29 7.10 19.10 0.31
C ALA A 29 6.70 19.10 1.80
N HIS A 30 7.51 19.66 2.70
CA HIS A 30 7.29 19.54 4.16
C HIS A 30 5.91 20.04 4.61
N ARG A 31 5.36 21.09 3.98
CA ARG A 31 4.01 21.59 4.30
C ARG A 31 2.93 20.56 3.98
N GLU A 32 3.06 19.93 2.82
CA GLU A 32 2.14 18.89 2.34
C GLU A 32 2.27 17.60 3.18
N GLU A 33 3.48 17.28 3.62
CA GLU A 33 3.76 16.18 4.54
C GLU A 33 3.11 16.39 5.91
N LEU A 34 3.22 17.58 6.49
CA LEU A 34 2.56 17.93 7.74
C LEU A 34 1.04 17.87 7.60
N LEU A 35 0.49 18.36 6.50
CA LEU A 35 -0.95 18.30 6.25
C LEU A 35 -1.44 16.86 6.11
N LEU A 36 -0.71 16.02 5.37
CA LEU A 36 -1.01 14.59 5.26
C LEU A 36 -0.99 13.92 6.63
N MET A 37 0.03 14.18 7.46
CA MET A 37 0.12 13.66 8.83
C MET A 37 -1.07 14.07 9.69
N LEU A 38 -1.47 15.35 9.63
CA LEU A 38 -2.60 15.86 10.41
C LEU A 38 -3.91 15.19 9.99
N TYR A 39 -4.17 15.04 8.69
CA TYR A 39 -5.35 14.35 8.20
C TYR A 39 -5.34 12.86 8.56
N SER A 40 -4.20 12.18 8.38
CA SER A 40 -4.03 10.77 8.77
C SER A 40 -4.28 10.55 10.27
N SER A 41 -3.89 11.51 11.11
CA SER A 41 -4.10 11.43 12.57
C SER A 41 -5.57 11.55 12.98
N LEU A 42 -6.46 11.99 12.08
CA LEU A 42 -7.91 11.97 12.33
C LEU A 42 -8.52 10.58 12.10
N LEU A 43 -7.84 9.72 11.35
CA LEU A 43 -8.27 8.35 11.05
C LEU A 43 -7.75 7.33 12.08
N GLY A 44 -6.62 7.62 12.72
CA GLY A 44 -5.98 6.74 13.70
C GLY A 44 -4.54 7.17 13.98
N ASP A 45 -3.68 6.21 14.28
CA ASP A 45 -2.27 6.39 14.55
C ASP A 45 -1.43 6.17 13.26
N PRO A 46 -0.75 7.20 12.73
CA PRO A 46 0.24 7.02 11.69
C PRO A 46 1.39 6.11 12.15
N PHE A 47 1.81 5.18 11.30
CA PHE A 47 2.93 4.29 11.57
C PHE A 47 3.73 3.97 10.30
N CYS A 48 4.89 3.35 10.48
CA CYS A 48 5.77 2.94 9.39
C CYS A 48 6.37 1.57 9.63
N TRP A 49 6.87 0.96 8.55
CA TRP A 49 7.63 -0.28 8.59
C TRP A 49 9.12 0.03 8.55
N ALA A 50 9.89 -0.56 9.48
CA ALA A 50 11.35 -0.45 9.45
C ALA A 50 11.98 -0.97 8.15
N THR A 51 11.26 -1.84 7.43
CA THR A 51 11.64 -2.47 6.17
C THR A 51 11.15 -1.72 4.93
N GLN A 52 10.53 -0.55 5.05
CA GLN A 52 10.15 0.28 3.90
C GLN A 52 10.78 1.68 4.03
N GLN A 53 11.48 2.10 2.98
CA GLN A 53 12.12 3.42 2.87
C GLN A 53 12.91 3.87 4.12
N ASP A 54 13.68 2.96 4.72
CA ASP A 54 14.45 3.17 5.95
C ASP A 54 13.59 3.56 7.19
N GLY A 55 12.35 3.06 7.28
CA GLY A 55 11.48 3.32 8.43
C GLY A 55 10.94 4.74 8.51
N ARG A 56 10.82 5.43 7.37
CA ARG A 56 10.26 6.78 7.33
C ARG A 56 8.75 6.74 7.58
N MET A 57 8.25 7.71 8.34
CA MET A 57 6.81 7.84 8.56
C MET A 57 6.03 8.19 7.29
N ILE A 58 6.67 8.96 6.39
CA ILE A 58 6.06 9.43 5.15
C ILE A 58 6.92 8.94 3.98
N HIS A 59 6.32 8.12 3.14
CA HIS A 59 6.98 7.53 1.99
C HIS A 59 6.85 8.41 0.75
N ASP A 60 7.89 8.39 -0.08
CA ASP A 60 7.89 8.99 -1.41
C ASP A 60 7.49 7.95 -2.46
N ILE A 61 6.42 8.20 -3.21
CA ILE A 61 6.00 7.40 -4.37
C ILE A 61 6.39 8.20 -5.62
N VAL A 62 7.50 7.79 -6.22
CA VAL A 62 8.12 8.40 -7.41
C VAL A 62 8.63 7.28 -8.32
N PRO A 63 8.60 7.45 -9.65
CA PRO A 63 9.19 6.46 -10.55
C PRO A 63 10.72 6.43 -10.38
N ILE A 64 11.27 5.25 -10.15
CA ILE A 64 12.72 5.04 -9.98
C ILE A 64 13.25 4.32 -11.22
N GLN A 65 14.31 4.85 -11.81
CA GLN A 65 14.95 4.22 -12.97
C GLN A 65 15.47 2.82 -12.59
N GLY A 66 15.18 1.83 -13.41
CA GLY A 66 15.44 0.41 -13.15
C GLY A 66 14.29 -0.33 -12.43
N HIS A 67 13.25 0.38 -11.96
CA HIS A 67 12.07 -0.23 -11.31
C HIS A 67 10.85 -0.28 -12.26
N GLU A 68 11.01 0.03 -13.55
CA GLU A 68 9.92 0.32 -14.49
C GLU A 68 8.88 -0.82 -14.56
N HIS A 69 9.34 -2.06 -14.43
CA HIS A 69 8.54 -3.28 -14.55
C HIS A 69 8.27 -4.01 -13.22
N GLU A 70 8.64 -3.41 -12.09
CA GLU A 70 8.44 -3.99 -10.76
C GLU A 70 6.97 -3.87 -10.29
N GLN A 71 6.51 -4.79 -9.42
CA GLN A 71 5.22 -4.65 -8.71
C GLN A 71 5.39 -3.80 -7.44
N LEU A 72 5.82 -2.55 -7.62
CA LEU A 72 6.11 -1.61 -6.54
C LEU A 72 5.53 -0.23 -6.84
N GLY A 73 5.27 0.57 -5.80
CA GLY A 73 4.82 1.96 -5.98
C GLY A 73 5.79 2.83 -6.81
N SER A 74 7.08 2.44 -6.87
CA SER A 74 8.12 3.10 -7.67
C SER A 74 8.17 2.70 -9.14
N SER A 75 7.35 1.74 -9.59
CA SER A 75 7.32 1.35 -10.99
C SER A 75 6.63 2.39 -11.86
N SER A 76 6.65 2.21 -13.17
CA SER A 76 5.98 3.13 -14.11
C SER A 76 5.35 2.39 -15.28
N GLU A 77 6.10 1.56 -16.01
CA GLU A 77 5.65 0.96 -17.26
C GLU A 77 4.84 -0.33 -17.07
N ALA A 78 5.01 -1.04 -15.95
CA ALA A 78 4.11 -2.13 -15.57
C ALA A 78 2.80 -1.61 -14.97
N LEU A 79 1.73 -2.37 -15.22
CA LEU A 79 0.50 -2.26 -14.44
C LEU A 79 0.85 -2.67 -13.01
N LEU A 80 0.60 -1.78 -12.04
CA LEU A 80 0.62 -2.18 -10.65
C LEU A 80 -0.73 -2.82 -10.37
N THR A 81 -0.72 -4.16 -10.27
CA THR A 81 -1.92 -4.95 -10.01
C THR A 81 -2.57 -4.51 -8.71
N TRP A 82 -3.89 -4.66 -8.62
CA TRP A 82 -4.60 -4.24 -7.43
C TRP A 82 -4.23 -5.14 -6.26
N HIS A 83 -4.14 -4.54 -5.08
CA HIS A 83 -3.82 -5.25 -3.85
C HIS A 83 -4.38 -4.48 -2.65
N THR A 84 -4.50 -5.20 -1.54
CA THR A 84 -4.58 -4.65 -0.19
C THR A 84 -3.17 -4.25 0.24
N GLU A 85 -2.96 -3.05 0.76
CA GLU A 85 -1.62 -2.59 1.17
C GLU A 85 -1.08 -3.49 2.29
N ASP A 86 0.15 -3.97 2.11
CA ASP A 86 0.84 -4.88 3.03
C ASP A 86 -0.02 -6.11 3.40
N ALA A 87 -0.78 -6.66 2.43
CA ALA A 87 -1.78 -7.72 2.63
C ALA A 87 -1.27 -8.91 3.45
N PHE A 88 0.00 -9.29 3.29
CA PHE A 88 0.61 -10.40 4.01
C PHE A 88 0.70 -10.19 5.53
N HIS A 89 0.71 -8.95 6.02
CA HIS A 89 0.97 -8.67 7.44
C HIS A 89 -0.33 -8.56 8.26
N PRO A 90 -0.44 -9.26 9.42
CA PRO A 90 -1.59 -9.10 10.33
C PRO A 90 -1.69 -7.72 11.00
N LEU A 91 -0.64 -6.90 10.88
CA LEU A 91 -0.54 -5.55 11.46
C LEU A 91 -0.56 -4.48 10.36
N ARG A 92 -1.01 -4.84 9.15
CA ARG A 92 -1.19 -3.91 8.03
C ARG A 92 -2.01 -2.70 8.44
N GLY A 93 -1.83 -1.62 7.68
CA GLY A 93 -2.61 -0.40 7.89
C GLY A 93 -4.10 -0.68 7.76
N ASP A 94 -4.88 -0.04 8.62
CA ASP A 94 -6.33 -0.02 8.52
C ASP A 94 -6.76 1.03 7.47
N PHE A 95 -5.98 2.11 7.33
CA PHE A 95 -6.12 3.09 6.25
C PHE A 95 -4.79 3.40 5.56
N LEU A 96 -4.89 3.78 4.29
CA LEU A 96 -3.79 4.30 3.48
C LEU A 96 -4.07 5.74 3.07
N SER A 97 -3.16 6.65 3.38
CA SER A 97 -3.31 8.07 3.05
C SER A 97 -2.30 8.49 2.00
N PHE A 98 -2.77 9.16 0.95
CA PHE A 98 -1.96 9.73 -0.12
C PHE A 98 -2.08 11.25 -0.16
N ALA A 99 -0.98 11.93 -0.49
CA ALA A 99 -1.01 13.31 -0.97
C ALA A 99 -0.39 13.37 -2.37
N CYS A 100 -1.15 13.78 -3.37
CA CYS A 100 -0.66 13.96 -4.73
C CYS A 100 -0.02 15.34 -4.87
N LEU A 101 1.31 15.36 -5.01
CA LEU A 101 2.05 16.62 -5.17
C LEU A 101 2.10 17.04 -6.63
N ARG A 102 2.23 16.06 -7.53
CA ARG A 102 2.31 16.25 -8.98
C ARG A 102 1.88 14.98 -9.69
N ASN A 103 1.12 15.09 -10.77
CA ASN A 103 0.74 13.96 -11.63
C ASN A 103 0.54 14.45 -13.08
N PRO A 104 1.62 14.72 -13.85
CA PRO A 104 1.52 15.36 -15.15
C PRO A 104 0.95 14.44 -16.24
N TYR A 105 0.86 13.14 -15.94
CA TYR A 105 0.40 12.11 -16.88
C TYR A 105 -1.10 11.83 -16.76
N GLY A 106 -1.75 12.32 -15.69
CA GLY A 106 -3.09 11.84 -15.31
C GLY A 106 -3.08 10.33 -15.02
N ALA A 107 -1.97 9.77 -14.54
CA ALA A 107 -1.86 8.35 -14.28
C ALA A 107 -2.82 7.97 -13.14
N ALA A 108 -3.82 7.15 -13.47
CA ALA A 108 -4.89 6.77 -12.58
C ALA A 108 -4.41 5.77 -11.51
N THR A 109 -4.82 6.03 -10.27
CA THR A 109 -4.90 4.99 -9.23
C THR A 109 -6.16 4.18 -9.53
N THR A 110 -6.04 2.86 -9.62
CA THR A 110 -7.22 1.99 -9.77
C THR A 110 -7.75 1.65 -8.38
N VAL A 111 -9.07 1.61 -8.22
CA VAL A 111 -9.76 1.35 -6.94
C VAL A 111 -10.88 0.35 -7.16
N GLY A 112 -11.04 -0.60 -6.24
CA GLY A 112 -12.17 -1.53 -6.20
C GLY A 112 -12.66 -1.71 -4.78
N TYR A 113 -13.98 -1.78 -4.60
CA TYR A 113 -14.61 -1.93 -3.30
C TYR A 113 -15.06 -3.38 -3.06
N ALA A 114 -14.86 -3.87 -1.84
CA ALA A 114 -15.26 -5.22 -1.45
C ALA A 114 -16.78 -5.43 -1.48
N ASP A 115 -17.58 -4.40 -1.22
CA ASP A 115 -19.05 -4.46 -1.18
C ASP A 115 -19.71 -4.46 -2.58
N GLU A 116 -18.96 -4.15 -3.63
CA GLU A 116 -19.39 -4.28 -5.03
C GLU A 116 -19.22 -5.70 -5.56
N LEU A 117 -18.47 -6.55 -4.85
CA LEU A 117 -18.25 -7.95 -5.26
C LEU A 117 -19.58 -8.72 -5.28
N ARG A 118 -19.79 -9.46 -6.37
CA ARG A 118 -20.90 -10.40 -6.53
C ARG A 118 -20.30 -11.76 -6.84
N LEU A 119 -20.32 -12.63 -5.84
CA LEU A 119 -19.74 -13.97 -5.91
C LEU A 119 -20.82 -15.01 -5.58
N PRO A 120 -20.79 -16.20 -6.19
CA PRO A 120 -21.58 -17.34 -5.74
C PRO A 120 -21.35 -17.65 -4.26
N ASP A 121 -22.42 -18.05 -3.55
CA ASP A 121 -22.37 -18.26 -2.10
C ASP A 121 -21.36 -19.34 -1.69
N ASP A 122 -21.24 -20.41 -2.48
CA ASP A 122 -20.27 -21.50 -2.28
C ASP A 122 -18.83 -21.00 -2.36
N LEU A 123 -18.50 -20.18 -3.36
CA LEU A 123 -17.16 -19.58 -3.48
C LEU A 123 -16.92 -18.53 -2.40
N ARG A 124 -17.96 -17.78 -2.01
CA ARG A 124 -17.88 -16.82 -0.89
C ARG A 124 -17.52 -17.54 0.40
N GLU A 125 -18.19 -18.65 0.72
CA GLU A 125 -17.91 -19.46 1.90
C GLU A 125 -16.46 -19.96 1.95
N VAL A 126 -15.89 -20.34 0.80
CA VAL A 126 -14.49 -20.76 0.69
C VAL A 126 -13.54 -19.60 0.96
N LEU A 127 -13.81 -18.40 0.45
CA LEU A 127 -12.99 -17.20 0.68
C LEU A 127 -12.97 -16.76 2.15
N PHE A 128 -13.96 -17.16 2.96
CA PHE A 128 -13.99 -16.94 4.41
C PHE A 128 -13.17 -17.96 5.22
N GLN A 129 -12.65 -19.02 4.59
CA GLN A 129 -11.84 -20.04 5.23
C GLN A 129 -10.34 -19.69 5.14
N GLU A 130 -9.56 -20.09 6.15
CA GLU A 130 -8.11 -19.90 6.18
C GLU A 130 -7.37 -20.89 5.27
N ARG A 131 -7.59 -20.75 3.95
CA ARG A 131 -7.07 -21.66 2.91
C ARG A 131 -6.04 -21.01 1.99
N PHE A 132 -5.76 -19.72 2.19
CA PHE A 132 -4.92 -18.92 1.32
C PHE A 132 -3.65 -18.50 2.05
N VAL A 133 -2.56 -18.32 1.31
CA VAL A 133 -1.34 -17.70 1.85
C VAL A 133 -1.01 -16.46 1.04
N ILE A 134 -0.47 -15.44 1.72
CA ILE A 134 -0.02 -14.20 1.09
C ILE A 134 1.43 -13.98 1.49
N CYS A 135 2.33 -13.97 0.51
CA CYS A 135 3.75 -13.73 0.75
C CYS A 135 4.05 -12.22 0.81
N PRO A 136 5.08 -11.81 1.59
CA PRO A 136 5.60 -10.44 1.54
C PRO A 136 5.92 -9.97 0.13
N ASP A 137 5.55 -8.73 -0.18
CA ASP A 137 5.93 -8.07 -1.42
C ASP A 137 7.40 -7.61 -1.39
N GLU A 138 7.93 -7.28 -2.57
CA GLU A 138 9.34 -6.95 -2.69
C GLU A 138 9.77 -5.67 -1.95
N SER A 139 8.85 -4.78 -1.59
CA SER A 139 9.18 -3.52 -0.88
C SER A 139 9.75 -3.79 0.51
N HIS A 140 9.42 -4.93 1.11
CA HIS A 140 9.93 -5.37 2.41
C HIS A 140 11.27 -6.11 2.32
N LEU A 141 11.87 -6.25 1.13
CA LEU A 141 13.17 -6.89 0.96
C LEU A 141 14.34 -5.93 1.28
N GLY A 142 15.43 -6.49 1.81
CA GLY A 142 16.62 -5.72 2.17
C GLY A 142 17.22 -4.91 1.01
N LYS A 143 17.13 -5.39 -0.24
CA LYS A 143 17.60 -4.68 -1.46
C LYS A 143 16.94 -3.31 -1.65
N ASN A 144 15.71 -3.17 -1.15
CA ASN A 144 14.89 -1.97 -1.25
C ASN A 144 15.05 -1.03 -0.05
N ASN A 145 16.03 -1.27 0.82
CA ASN A 145 16.38 -0.43 1.97
C ASN A 145 17.87 -0.05 1.93
N SER A 146 18.25 1.07 2.55
CA SER A 146 19.64 1.52 2.61
C SER A 146 20.30 1.19 3.95
N ARG A 147 19.51 1.10 5.02
CA ARG A 147 19.99 0.81 6.37
C ARG A 147 19.11 -0.26 7.01
N PRO A 148 19.37 -1.55 6.75
CA PRO A 148 18.58 -2.58 7.38
C PRO A 148 18.80 -2.55 8.90
N THR A 149 17.71 -2.45 9.65
CA THR A 149 17.77 -2.58 11.11
C THR A 149 17.95 -4.06 11.44
N ALA A 150 18.91 -4.41 12.29
CA ALA A 150 19.17 -5.80 12.66
C ALA A 150 17.91 -6.47 13.23
N GLY A 151 17.54 -7.62 12.69
CA GLY A 151 16.34 -8.37 13.10
C GLY A 151 15.02 -7.88 12.52
N ALA A 152 14.98 -6.73 11.84
CA ALA A 152 13.74 -6.19 11.26
C ALA A 152 13.22 -7.01 10.07
N PHE A 153 14.10 -7.75 9.40
CA PHE A 153 13.77 -8.57 8.23
C PHE A 153 13.51 -10.04 8.59
N ASP A 154 13.96 -10.52 9.76
CA ASP A 154 13.80 -11.91 10.18
C ASP A 154 12.33 -12.35 10.20
N THR A 155 11.42 -11.45 10.61
CA THR A 155 9.97 -11.71 10.59
C THR A 155 9.42 -11.80 9.17
N ILE A 156 9.93 -10.96 8.26
CA ILE A 156 9.56 -10.96 6.84
C ILE A 156 10.07 -12.24 6.16
N GLU A 157 11.32 -12.63 6.44
CA GLU A 157 11.89 -13.88 5.93
C GLU A 157 11.11 -15.10 6.41
N ARG A 158 10.72 -15.14 7.70
CA ARG A 158 9.82 -16.18 8.23
C ARG A 158 8.50 -16.24 7.46
N MET A 159 7.85 -15.08 7.25
CA MET A 159 6.58 -15.00 6.50
C MET A 159 6.75 -15.37 5.02
N GLN A 160 7.95 -15.24 4.46
CA GLN A 160 8.26 -15.69 3.09
C GLN A 160 8.41 -17.22 3.02
N THR A 161 9.03 -17.84 4.02
CA THR A 161 9.32 -19.28 4.03
C THR A 161 8.18 -20.13 4.56
N ASP A 162 7.42 -19.62 5.52
CA ASP A 162 6.34 -20.32 6.22
C ASP A 162 5.19 -19.32 6.50
N PRO A 163 4.45 -18.90 5.46
CA PRO A 163 3.35 -17.95 5.60
C PRO A 163 2.18 -18.57 6.37
N ASP A 164 1.63 -17.81 7.31
CA ASP A 164 0.39 -18.17 7.99
C ASP A 164 -0.77 -18.22 6.97
N ARG A 165 -1.67 -19.20 7.12
CA ARG A 165 -2.90 -19.24 6.31
C ARG A 165 -3.87 -18.15 6.74
N VAL A 166 -4.59 -17.60 5.77
CA VAL A 166 -5.52 -16.49 5.97
C VAL A 166 -6.79 -16.71 5.16
N ALA A 167 -7.88 -16.13 5.63
CA ALA A 167 -9.08 -15.92 4.84
C ALA A 167 -8.92 -14.67 3.98
N VAL A 168 -9.50 -14.68 2.77
CA VAL A 168 -9.52 -13.52 1.88
C VAL A 168 -10.66 -12.56 2.26
N LEU A 169 -11.82 -13.12 2.58
CA LEU A 169 -12.96 -12.39 3.12
C LEU A 169 -13.06 -12.64 4.61
N PHE A 170 -13.40 -11.60 5.38
CA PHE A 170 -13.51 -11.71 6.83
C PHE A 170 -14.45 -10.62 7.39
N GLY A 171 -14.78 -10.70 8.68
CA GLY A 171 -15.72 -9.78 9.31
C GLY A 171 -17.17 -10.22 9.14
N ASP A 172 -18.05 -9.29 8.78
CA ASP A 172 -19.47 -9.56 8.58
C ASP A 172 -19.71 -10.32 7.25
N PRO A 173 -20.35 -11.52 7.25
CA PRO A 173 -20.64 -12.27 6.04
C PRO A 173 -21.41 -11.49 4.96
N GLU A 174 -22.28 -10.56 5.37
CA GLU A 174 -23.11 -9.78 4.44
C GLU A 174 -22.41 -8.51 3.92
N GLN A 175 -21.42 -8.01 4.66
CA GLN A 175 -20.58 -6.87 4.27
C GLN A 175 -19.11 -7.15 4.62
N PRO A 176 -18.48 -8.09 3.90
CA PRO A 176 -17.13 -8.53 4.24
C PRO A 176 -16.10 -7.42 4.10
N TYR A 177 -15.07 -7.52 4.93
CA TYR A 177 -13.77 -6.96 4.63
C TYR A 177 -13.00 -7.88 3.69
N LEU A 178 -12.03 -7.30 2.98
CA LEU A 178 -11.20 -7.97 2.00
C LEU A 178 -9.71 -7.86 2.37
N ARG A 179 -8.98 -8.94 2.15
CA ARG A 179 -7.53 -9.02 2.29
C ARG A 179 -6.98 -9.88 1.16
N ALA A 180 -6.55 -9.23 0.08
CA ALA A 180 -6.08 -9.91 -1.12
C ALA A 180 -4.91 -9.18 -1.78
N ASP A 181 -3.99 -9.96 -2.32
CA ASP A 181 -2.91 -9.51 -3.21
C ASP A 181 -2.64 -10.65 -4.21
N PRO A 182 -3.39 -10.72 -5.32
CA PRO A 182 -3.33 -11.85 -6.24
C PRO A 182 -1.93 -12.16 -6.77
N TYR A 183 -1.06 -11.15 -6.86
CA TYR A 183 0.30 -11.34 -7.36
C TYR A 183 1.18 -12.12 -6.38
N PHE A 184 0.97 -11.93 -5.07
CA PHE A 184 1.73 -12.60 -4.01
C PHE A 184 0.93 -13.67 -3.26
N MET A 185 -0.30 -13.96 -3.69
CA MET A 185 -1.14 -15.00 -3.13
C MET A 185 -0.83 -16.38 -3.72
N ARG A 186 -0.97 -17.40 -2.88
CA ARG A 186 -0.90 -18.81 -3.31
C ARG A 186 -2.01 -19.60 -2.63
N VAL A 187 -2.37 -20.68 -3.31
CA VAL A 187 -3.28 -21.73 -2.84
C VAL A 187 -2.51 -23.04 -2.98
N ASP A 188 -2.77 -24.00 -2.10
CA ASP A 188 -2.14 -25.32 -2.22
C ASP A 188 -2.50 -26.00 -3.54
N ASP A 189 -1.58 -26.81 -4.07
CA ASP A 189 -1.77 -27.50 -5.34
C ASP A 189 -2.98 -28.46 -5.32
N GLU A 190 -3.29 -29.03 -4.16
CA GLU A 190 -4.40 -29.98 -3.97
C GLU A 190 -5.75 -29.30 -3.67
N ASP A 191 -5.77 -27.98 -3.48
CA ASP A 191 -6.97 -27.23 -3.10
C ASP A 191 -7.61 -26.51 -4.31
N ASP A 192 -8.24 -27.30 -5.19
CA ASP A 192 -8.89 -26.79 -6.41
C ASP A 192 -10.07 -25.85 -6.12
N GLU A 193 -10.76 -26.05 -5.00
CA GLU A 193 -11.91 -25.23 -4.61
C GLU A 193 -11.47 -23.83 -4.18
N ALA A 194 -10.41 -23.71 -3.36
CA ALA A 194 -9.85 -22.42 -3.01
C ALA A 194 -9.25 -21.71 -4.23
N ARG A 195 -8.64 -22.44 -5.17
CA ARG A 195 -8.13 -21.86 -6.42
C ARG A 195 -9.26 -21.27 -7.27
N LEU A 196 -10.34 -22.03 -7.45
CA LEU A 196 -11.53 -21.56 -8.16
C LEU A 196 -12.14 -20.32 -7.49
N ALA A 197 -12.22 -20.30 -6.16
CA ALA A 197 -12.75 -19.17 -5.41
C ALA A 197 -11.87 -17.92 -5.57
N LEU A 198 -10.53 -18.06 -5.53
CA LEU A 198 -9.60 -16.96 -5.77
C LEU A 198 -9.69 -16.43 -7.20
N ASP A 199 -9.75 -17.30 -8.21
CA ASP A 199 -9.90 -16.90 -9.61
C ASP A 199 -11.22 -16.15 -9.84
N ALA A 200 -12.31 -16.61 -9.23
CA ALA A 200 -13.60 -15.95 -9.29
C ALA A 200 -13.58 -14.58 -8.61
N LEU A 201 -12.93 -14.46 -7.45
CA LEU A 201 -12.70 -13.18 -6.79
C LEU A 201 -11.92 -12.22 -7.69
N VAL A 202 -10.82 -12.70 -8.29
CA VAL A 202 -9.97 -11.85 -9.12
C VAL A 202 -10.75 -11.30 -10.30
N LYS A 203 -11.47 -12.17 -11.00
CA LYS A 203 -12.33 -11.78 -12.11
C LYS A 203 -13.42 -10.79 -11.69
N ALA A 204 -14.14 -11.08 -10.59
CA ALA A 204 -15.20 -10.21 -10.10
C ALA A 204 -14.67 -8.83 -9.68
N MET A 205 -13.48 -8.78 -9.07
CA MET A 205 -12.85 -7.52 -8.71
C MET A 205 -12.44 -6.73 -9.96
N ASP A 206 -11.76 -7.36 -10.91
CA ASP A 206 -11.32 -6.71 -12.17
C ASP A 206 -12.49 -6.08 -12.94
N GLU A 207 -13.68 -6.67 -12.88
CA GLU A 207 -14.90 -6.15 -13.52
C GLU A 207 -15.45 -4.88 -12.85
N VAL A 208 -15.20 -4.67 -11.55
CA VAL A 208 -15.72 -3.52 -10.79
C VAL A 208 -14.67 -2.44 -10.50
N MET A 209 -13.40 -2.67 -10.85
CA MET A 209 -12.34 -1.66 -10.70
C MET A 209 -12.65 -0.40 -11.52
N PHE A 210 -12.43 0.76 -10.91
CA PHE A 210 -12.56 2.06 -11.57
C PHE A 210 -11.32 2.94 -11.36
N ASP A 211 -11.18 3.93 -12.24
CA ASP A 211 -10.02 4.82 -12.27
C ASP A 211 -10.26 6.08 -11.44
N VAL A 212 -9.31 6.39 -10.55
CA VAL A 212 -9.25 7.64 -9.77
C VAL A 212 -7.97 8.38 -10.14
N VAL A 213 -8.12 9.50 -10.86
CA VAL A 213 -7.00 10.37 -11.19
C VAL A 213 -6.82 11.39 -10.08
N LEU A 214 -5.75 11.25 -9.30
CA LEU A 214 -5.37 12.24 -8.28
C LEU A 214 -4.64 13.41 -8.94
N GLU A 215 -5.18 14.61 -8.77
CA GLU A 215 -4.60 15.88 -9.22
C GLU A 215 -3.63 16.45 -8.16
N SER A 216 -2.83 17.43 -8.56
CA SER A 216 -1.95 18.12 -7.62
C SER A 216 -2.77 18.81 -6.54
N GLY A 217 -2.52 18.47 -5.27
CA GLY A 217 -3.26 18.98 -4.12
C GLY A 217 -4.36 18.07 -3.60
N ASP A 218 -4.58 16.92 -4.24
CA ASP A 218 -5.52 15.93 -3.73
C ASP A 218 -4.91 15.11 -2.59
N PHE A 219 -5.69 14.98 -1.52
CA PHE A 219 -5.41 14.07 -0.40
C PHE A 219 -6.43 12.94 -0.42
N CYS A 220 -5.98 11.72 -0.68
CA CYS A 220 -6.84 10.54 -0.82
C CYS A 220 -6.63 9.58 0.35
N PHE A 221 -7.73 9.05 0.89
CA PHE A 221 -7.74 8.16 2.04
C PHE A 221 -8.52 6.91 1.68
N LEU A 222 -7.84 5.77 1.68
CA LEU A 222 -8.39 4.45 1.37
C LEU A 222 -8.57 3.67 2.67
N ASP A 223 -9.72 3.02 2.82
CA ASP A 223 -9.97 2.03 3.85
C ASP A 223 -9.39 0.70 3.37
N ASN A 224 -8.24 0.31 3.93
CA ASN A 224 -7.47 -0.83 3.47
C ASN A 224 -8.14 -2.18 3.82
N PHE A 225 -9.28 -2.17 4.51
CA PHE A 225 -10.08 -3.37 4.77
C PHE A 225 -11.25 -3.50 3.79
N ARG A 226 -11.60 -2.42 3.08
CA ARG A 226 -12.73 -2.38 2.14
C ARG A 226 -12.33 -2.09 0.71
N VAL A 227 -11.10 -1.65 0.50
CA VAL A 227 -10.59 -1.19 -0.78
C VAL A 227 -9.34 -1.95 -1.17
N VAL A 228 -9.32 -2.45 -2.41
CA VAL A 228 -8.07 -2.76 -3.11
C VAL A 228 -7.72 -1.61 -4.03
N HIS A 229 -6.44 -1.43 -4.26
CA HIS A 229 -5.97 -0.36 -5.12
C HIS A 229 -4.74 -0.78 -5.92
N GLY A 230 -4.55 -0.13 -7.05
CA GLY A 230 -3.40 -0.32 -7.93
C GLY A 230 -3.10 0.95 -8.71
N ARG A 231 -2.40 0.82 -9.83
CA ARG A 231 -2.08 1.97 -10.68
C ARG A 231 -1.90 1.56 -12.13
N LYS A 232 -2.51 2.33 -13.04
CA LYS A 232 -2.29 2.18 -14.47
C LYS A 232 -0.81 2.45 -14.86
N PRO A 233 -0.32 1.81 -15.93
CA PRO A 233 0.98 2.14 -16.51
C PRO A 233 1.09 3.60 -16.94
N PHE A 234 2.29 4.16 -16.85
CA PHE A 234 2.64 5.45 -17.45
C PHE A 234 4.13 5.45 -17.82
N LYS A 235 4.51 6.29 -18.79
CA LYS A 235 5.91 6.41 -19.20
C LYS A 235 6.61 7.54 -18.42
N ALA A 236 7.45 7.16 -17.46
CA ALA A 236 8.26 8.10 -16.69
C ALA A 236 9.27 8.84 -17.59
N ARG A 237 9.57 10.09 -17.24
CA ARG A 237 10.52 10.94 -17.98
C ARG A 237 11.91 10.94 -17.34
N HIS A 238 11.98 10.76 -16.03
CA HIS A 238 13.20 10.86 -15.21
C HIS A 238 13.93 12.22 -15.35
N ASP A 239 13.20 13.27 -15.70
CA ASP A 239 13.69 14.65 -15.88
C ASP A 239 13.37 15.56 -14.68
N GLY A 240 12.83 14.98 -13.59
CA GLY A 240 12.37 15.72 -12.42
C GLY A 240 10.97 16.31 -12.54
N THR A 241 10.22 16.00 -13.60
CA THR A 241 8.81 16.42 -13.75
C THR A 241 7.81 15.31 -13.44
N ASP A 242 8.30 14.11 -13.13
CA ASP A 242 7.48 12.91 -12.92
C ASP A 242 6.42 13.02 -11.81
N ARG A 243 5.47 12.07 -11.85
CA ARG A 243 4.45 11.87 -10.82
C ARG A 243 5.09 11.69 -9.45
N TRP A 244 4.57 12.40 -8.45
CA TRP A 244 5.07 12.39 -7.09
C TRP A 244 3.91 12.40 -6.10
N LEU A 245 3.77 11.30 -5.36
CA LEU A 245 2.84 11.17 -4.24
C LEU A 245 3.62 10.99 -2.93
N LYS A 246 3.00 11.40 -1.82
CA LYS A 246 3.37 11.01 -0.46
C LYS A 246 2.40 9.95 0.04
N ARG A 247 2.88 8.99 0.83
CA ARG A 247 2.05 7.92 1.44
C ARG A 247 2.31 7.81 2.94
N ILE A 248 1.25 7.59 3.72
CA ILE A 248 1.30 7.23 5.14
C ILE A 248 0.38 6.02 5.39
N ASN A 249 0.88 5.04 6.15
CA ASN A 249 0.06 3.96 6.71
C ASN A 249 -0.54 4.41 8.05
N VAL A 250 -1.81 4.09 8.28
CA VAL A 250 -2.53 4.46 9.50
C VAL A 250 -3.19 3.23 10.11
N THR A 251 -3.14 3.08 11.43
CA THR A 251 -3.88 2.04 12.15
C THR A 251 -4.83 2.65 13.17
N GLY A 252 -6.01 2.06 13.36
CA GLY A 252 -6.94 2.44 14.42
C GLY A 252 -6.48 2.07 15.84
N ASP A 253 -5.48 1.20 15.99
CA ASP A 253 -4.88 0.88 17.30
C ASP A 253 -3.40 0.50 17.19
N LEU A 254 -2.50 1.45 17.48
CA LEU A 254 -1.06 1.19 17.49
C LEU A 254 -0.61 0.23 18.62
N ARG A 255 -1.45 -0.04 19.61
CA ARG A 255 -1.09 -0.94 20.71
C ARG A 255 -1.07 -2.40 20.27
N LYS A 256 -1.89 -2.78 19.28
CA LYS A 256 -1.91 -4.15 18.69
C LYS A 256 -0.53 -4.58 18.15
N SER A 257 0.28 -3.62 17.71
CA SER A 257 1.64 -3.89 17.20
C SER A 257 2.74 -3.89 18.26
N ARG A 258 2.42 -3.83 19.56
CA ARG A 258 3.43 -3.67 20.64
C ARG A 258 4.54 -4.72 20.58
N ALA A 259 4.22 -5.98 20.26
CA ALA A 259 5.19 -7.06 20.17
C ALA A 259 6.18 -6.89 19.01
N ALA A 260 5.78 -6.18 17.95
CA ALA A 260 6.58 -5.95 16.75
C ALA A 260 7.38 -4.63 16.79
N ARG A 261 7.34 -3.87 17.90
CA ARG A 261 8.00 -2.56 18.04
C ARG A 261 9.13 -2.59 19.07
N ASP A 262 10.25 -1.95 18.75
CA ASP A 262 11.35 -1.75 19.70
C ASP A 262 10.87 -0.95 20.93
N ALA A 263 11.24 -1.41 22.12
CA ALA A 263 10.94 -0.75 23.39
C ALA A 263 11.42 0.71 23.46
N ARG A 264 12.44 1.09 22.68
CA ARG A 264 12.98 2.47 22.63
C ARG A 264 12.08 3.45 21.86
N ALA A 265 11.25 2.96 20.94
CA ALA A 265 10.36 3.80 20.13
C ALA A 265 9.10 4.30 20.86
N VAL A 266 8.90 3.90 22.13
CA VAL A 266 7.67 4.15 22.91
C VAL A 266 7.84 5.24 23.97
N ARG A 267 9.03 5.85 24.08
CA ARG A 267 9.28 6.90 25.08
C ARG A 267 9.18 8.25 24.40
N ALA A 268 8.28 9.12 24.89
CA ALA A 268 8.46 10.55 24.72
C ALA A 268 9.84 10.89 25.31
N SER A 269 10.77 11.34 24.47
CA SER A 269 12.06 11.85 24.93
C SER A 269 11.79 12.96 25.94
N ARG A 270 12.33 12.81 27.15
CA ARG A 270 12.46 13.91 28.10
C ARG A 270 13.57 14.85 27.67
#